data_AF-A0A3M1WQE5-F1
#
_entry.id   AF-A0A3M1WQE5-F1
#
_cell.length_a   1.000
_cell.length_b   1.000
_cell.length_c   1.000
_cell.angle_alpha   90.00
_cell.angle_beta   90.00
_cell.angle_gamma   90.00
#
_symmetry.space_group_name_H-M   'P 1'
#
loop_
_entity.id
_entity.type
_entity.pdbx_description
1 polymer ?
#
loop_
_entity_poly.entity_id
_entity_poly.type
_entity_poly.pdbx_seq_one_letter_code
_entity_poly.pdbx_strand_id
1 'polypeptide(L)'
;VIVGTTQGGNDTATLHIPQDDNGNWLPDGGWLAGTVWIQDFGMAPGNDEDNNGPDLQRIVPRQPPSLGQVGDGLLNFEEYRGFVVRGEHRRTNPFQKDLFISSELAAGIAYAFPNLPTTHWVREDGSEYDVTRVINFNYTNTGYGGNIPGHIDYDQRALRILQNMGFNPNNDPSVLGATFPFLCQYTSQACSDMTPNETCKIEVYEGAFAAHGWSPVETDHMRKITTGHEVGHGIHIEHRPTSCNDGTVTGTDSSIMDAFVDLLTPATYNNYDIGQIRLHLRF
;
A
#
# COMPACT_ATOMS: atom_id res chain seq x y z
N VAL A 1 -18.48 15.44 24.35
CA VAL A 1 -19.17 14.49 25.26
C VAL A 1 -19.92 13.51 24.38
N ILE A 2 -19.54 12.23 24.39
CA ILE A 2 -20.31 11.19 23.70
C ILE A 2 -21.05 10.40 24.79
N VAL A 3 -22.38 10.43 24.77
CA VAL A 3 -23.24 9.57 25.59
C VAL A 3 -23.98 8.65 24.64
N GLY A 4 -23.68 7.36 24.69
CA GLY A 4 -24.44 6.33 23.99
C GLY A 4 -24.53 5.10 24.88
N THR A 5 -25.68 4.90 25.52
CA THR A 5 -26.06 3.61 26.11
C THR A 5 -27.12 3.00 25.23
N THR A 6 -26.84 1.86 24.59
CA THR A 6 -27.87 0.97 24.07
C THR A 6 -27.96 -0.24 24.97
N GLN A 7 -29.09 -0.35 25.68
CA GLN A 7 -29.43 -1.51 26.49
C GLN A 7 -30.33 -2.42 25.64
N GLY A 8 -29.80 -3.56 25.22
CA GLY A 8 -30.59 -4.72 24.77
C GLY A 8 -31.33 -4.59 23.43
N GLY A 9 -30.59 -4.45 22.32
CA GLY A 9 -31.11 -4.61 20.96
C GLY A 9 -29.98 -4.63 19.92
N ASN A 10 -30.15 -5.34 18.80
CA ASN A 10 -29.24 -5.34 17.65
C ASN A 10 -29.30 -4.00 16.87
N ASP A 11 -29.42 -2.88 17.57
CA ASP A 11 -29.49 -1.56 16.97
C ASP A 11 -28.06 -1.08 16.69
N THR A 12 -27.69 -1.06 15.41
CA THR A 12 -26.51 -0.36 14.94
C THR A 12 -26.75 1.14 15.07
N ALA A 13 -26.08 1.79 16.03
CA ALA A 13 -26.06 3.24 16.10
C ALA A 13 -25.04 3.77 15.08
N THR A 14 -25.46 4.75 14.26
CA THR A 14 -24.52 5.47 13.41
C THR A 14 -23.65 6.36 14.30
N LEU A 15 -22.38 5.97 14.46
CA LEU A 15 -21.41 6.78 15.17
C LEU A 15 -20.97 7.91 14.24
N HIS A 16 -21.32 9.13 14.60
CA HIS A 16 -20.72 10.32 14.01
C HIS A 16 -19.77 10.94 15.05
N ILE A 17 -18.66 11.49 14.58
CA ILE A 17 -17.90 12.46 15.37
C ILE A 17 -18.88 13.59 15.74
N PRO A 18 -18.78 14.31 16.85
CA PRO A 18 -19.63 15.48 17.07
C PRO A 18 -19.40 16.52 15.95
N GLN A 19 -20.48 17.03 15.36
CA GLN A 19 -20.39 18.18 14.47
C GLN A 19 -20.02 19.42 15.30
N ASP A 20 -18.91 20.04 14.97
CA ASP A 20 -18.44 21.30 15.54
C ASP A 20 -19.11 22.51 14.87
N ASP A 21 -18.79 23.72 15.34
CA ASP A 21 -19.47 24.96 14.93
C ASP A 21 -19.25 25.30 13.45
N ASN A 22 -18.18 24.79 12.85
CA ASN A 22 -17.85 25.00 11.44
C ASN A 22 -18.46 23.91 10.52
N GLY A 23 -19.07 22.86 11.11
CA GLY A 23 -19.79 21.81 10.39
C GLY A 23 -18.92 20.73 9.73
N ASN A 24 -17.60 20.73 9.94
CA ASN A 24 -16.67 19.79 9.31
C ASN A 24 -16.50 18.48 10.08
N TRP A 25 -17.07 18.38 11.29
CA TRP A 25 -17.10 17.18 12.14
C TRP A 25 -15.75 16.84 12.78
N LEU A 26 -14.99 17.85 13.21
CA LEU A 26 -13.60 17.67 13.66
C LEU A 26 -13.28 18.29 15.02
N PRO A 27 -12.16 17.89 15.64
CA PRO A 27 -11.62 18.60 16.79
C PRO A 27 -11.04 19.96 16.39
N ASP A 28 -11.72 21.05 16.77
CA ASP A 28 -11.23 22.43 16.63
C ASP A 28 -9.93 22.72 17.41
N GLY A 29 -9.56 21.84 18.35
CA GLY A 29 -8.36 21.97 19.16
C GLY A 29 -7.08 21.50 18.46
N GLY A 30 -7.18 20.80 17.34
CA GLY A 30 -6.07 20.00 16.81
C GLY A 30 -5.90 18.67 17.55
N TRP A 31 -4.84 17.93 17.23
CA TRP A 31 -4.54 16.63 17.85
C TRP A 31 -3.05 16.34 17.93
N LEU A 32 -2.67 15.38 18.77
CA LEU A 32 -1.30 14.90 18.86
C LEU A 32 -1.07 13.76 17.84
N ALA A 33 -0.02 13.89 17.03
CA ALA A 33 0.48 12.87 16.13
C ALA A 33 1.93 12.53 16.53
N GLY A 34 2.10 11.42 17.25
CA GLY A 34 3.38 11.10 17.89
C GLY A 34 3.73 12.14 18.97
N THR A 35 4.80 12.91 18.74
CA THR A 35 5.22 14.01 19.62
C THR A 35 4.85 15.39 19.08
N VAL A 36 4.20 15.47 17.92
CA VAL A 36 3.88 16.73 17.24
C VAL A 36 2.43 17.10 17.48
N TRP A 37 2.19 18.35 17.84
CA TRP A 37 0.84 18.92 17.90
C TRP A 37 0.43 19.45 16.54
N ILE A 38 -0.66 18.91 16.00
CA ILE A 38 -1.19 19.23 14.69
C ILE A 38 -2.30 20.28 14.84
N GLN A 39 -2.19 21.39 14.13
CA GLN A 39 -3.13 22.54 14.18
C GLN A 39 -4.06 22.60 12.96
N ASP A 40 -4.26 21.46 12.31
CA ASP A 40 -4.99 21.27 11.06
C ASP A 40 -6.51 21.27 11.24
N PHE A 41 -7.01 22.14 12.11
CA PHE A 41 -8.42 22.33 12.37
C PHE A 41 -9.07 23.27 11.33
N GLY A 42 -10.38 23.13 11.10
CA GLY A 42 -11.13 24.02 10.20
C GLY A 42 -10.92 23.79 8.70
N MET A 43 -10.19 22.75 8.29
CA MET A 43 -10.00 22.41 6.88
C MET A 43 -11.25 21.76 6.27
N ALA A 44 -11.55 22.09 5.01
CA ALA A 44 -12.60 21.40 4.27
C ALA A 44 -12.17 19.93 4.01
N PRO A 45 -13.11 18.97 3.94
CA PRO A 45 -12.79 17.57 3.63
C PRO A 45 -11.97 17.38 2.34
N GLY A 46 -12.10 18.29 1.37
CA GLY A 46 -11.34 18.29 0.12
C GLY A 46 -10.07 19.15 0.12
N ASN A 47 -9.69 19.77 1.25
CA ASN A 47 -8.37 20.39 1.42
C ASN A 47 -7.41 19.28 1.85
N ASP A 48 -6.75 18.70 0.87
CA ASP A 48 -5.79 17.60 1.02
C ASP A 48 -4.38 18.02 0.63
N GLU A 49 -3.40 17.41 1.30
CA GLU A 49 -1.99 17.76 1.18
C GLU A 49 -1.27 16.85 0.20
N ASP A 50 -1.79 15.64 0.01
CA ASP A 50 -1.22 14.67 -0.91
C ASP A 50 -1.46 15.00 -2.38
N ASN A 51 -2.56 15.72 -2.69
CA ASN A 51 -2.91 16.23 -4.03
C ASN A 51 -1.97 17.24 -4.67
N ASN A 52 -1.13 17.90 -3.87
CA ASN A 52 -0.34 19.05 -4.33
C ASN A 52 1.10 18.68 -4.71
N GLY A 53 1.42 17.39 -4.73
CA GLY A 53 2.71 16.88 -5.20
C GLY A 53 2.86 16.97 -6.73
N PRO A 54 4.10 17.04 -7.26
CA PRO A 54 4.36 17.02 -8.71
C PRO A 54 3.84 15.75 -9.41
N ASP A 55 3.48 14.72 -8.64
CA ASP A 55 3.07 13.39 -9.12
C ASP A 55 1.57 13.23 -9.42
N LEU A 56 0.75 14.28 -9.23
CA LEU A 56 -0.73 14.20 -9.36
C LEU A 56 -1.35 14.99 -10.50
N GLN A 57 -0.57 15.33 -11.54
CA GLN A 57 -1.12 16.00 -12.73
C GLN A 57 -1.99 15.12 -13.63
N ARG A 58 -2.24 13.85 -13.29
CA ARG A 58 -3.15 12.99 -14.06
C ARG A 58 -4.58 13.10 -13.53
N ILE A 59 -5.23 14.21 -13.88
CA ILE A 59 -6.64 14.49 -13.63
C ILE A 59 -7.50 13.45 -14.37
N VAL A 60 -7.96 12.42 -13.66
CA VAL A 60 -9.12 11.60 -14.05
C VAL A 60 -10.29 12.05 -13.16
N PRO A 61 -11.55 12.13 -13.66
CA PRO A 61 -12.64 12.73 -12.89
C PRO A 61 -12.80 12.08 -11.53
N ARG A 62 -12.68 12.90 -10.48
CA ARG A 62 -12.87 12.55 -9.06
C ARG A 62 -14.30 12.07 -8.88
N GLN A 63 -14.51 10.77 -8.88
CA GLN A 63 -15.75 10.15 -8.45
C GLN A 63 -15.40 9.24 -7.27
N PRO A 64 -16.27 9.12 -6.26
CA PRO A 64 -16.14 8.07 -5.26
C PRO A 64 -15.95 6.73 -5.98
N PRO A 65 -15.16 5.80 -5.43
CA PRO A 65 -15.10 4.44 -5.95
C PRO A 65 -16.53 3.93 -6.16
N SER A 66 -16.81 3.32 -7.31
CA SER A 66 -18.14 2.80 -7.58
C SER A 66 -18.50 1.72 -6.55
N LEU A 67 -19.79 1.56 -6.23
CA LEU A 67 -20.27 0.48 -5.36
C LEU A 67 -19.68 -0.87 -5.81
N GLY A 68 -18.84 -1.49 -4.96
CA GLY A 68 -18.11 -2.73 -5.27
C GLY A 68 -16.61 -2.54 -5.54
N GLN A 69 -16.11 -1.31 -5.64
CA GLN A 69 -14.69 -1.00 -5.53
C GLN A 69 -14.38 -0.82 -4.04
N VAL A 70 -13.86 -1.87 -3.41
CA VAL A 70 -13.33 -1.81 -2.04
C VAL A 70 -12.28 -0.68 -2.00
N GLY A 71 -12.39 0.19 -1.00
CA GLY A 71 -11.42 1.27 -0.75
C GLY A 71 -10.05 0.70 -0.36
N ASP A 72 -9.17 1.54 0.15
CA ASP A 72 -7.83 1.14 0.55
C ASP A 72 -7.68 0.64 1.99
N GLY A 73 -8.82 0.29 2.61
CA GLY A 73 -8.87 -0.22 3.97
C GLY A 73 -8.81 0.89 5.02
N LEU A 74 -8.69 2.16 4.61
CA LEU A 74 -8.75 3.30 5.51
C LEU A 74 -10.18 3.77 5.77
N LEU A 75 -10.46 4.12 7.02
CA LEU A 75 -11.68 4.84 7.34
C LEU A 75 -11.52 6.31 6.92
N ASN A 76 -12.60 6.95 6.43
CA ASN A 76 -12.59 8.39 6.16
C ASN A 76 -12.05 9.23 7.34
N PHE A 77 -12.28 8.78 8.58
CA PHE A 77 -11.75 9.44 9.77
C PHE A 77 -10.21 9.35 9.86
N GLU A 78 -9.62 8.23 9.48
CA GLU A 78 -8.17 8.02 9.48
C GLU A 78 -7.51 8.85 8.40
N GLU A 79 -8.05 8.82 7.18
CA GLU A 79 -7.59 9.65 6.07
C GLU A 79 -7.64 11.13 6.41
N TYR A 80 -8.74 11.54 7.05
CA TYR A 80 -8.92 12.89 7.54
C TYR A 80 -7.88 13.24 8.62
N ARG A 81 -7.73 12.42 9.67
CA ARG A 81 -6.77 12.65 10.76
C ARG A 81 -5.33 12.64 10.23
N GLY A 82 -5.08 11.93 9.14
CA GLY A 82 -3.78 11.76 8.53
C GLY A 82 -2.87 10.82 9.30
N PHE A 83 -1.71 10.59 8.70
CA PHE A 83 -0.71 9.63 9.14
C PHE A 83 0.60 10.35 9.41
N VAL A 84 1.44 9.76 10.25
CA VAL A 84 2.84 10.17 10.36
C VAL A 84 3.64 9.28 9.44
N VAL A 85 4.22 9.87 8.39
CA VAL A 85 5.05 9.19 7.40
C VAL A 85 6.41 9.84 7.33
N ARG A 86 7.46 9.05 7.55
CA ARG A 86 8.84 9.53 7.77
C ARG A 86 8.99 10.60 8.85
N GLY A 87 8.10 10.64 9.83
CA GLY A 87 8.09 11.63 10.91
C GLY A 87 7.39 12.94 10.56
N GLU A 88 6.79 13.05 9.37
CA GLU A 88 5.95 14.17 8.97
C GLU A 88 4.49 13.75 8.98
N HIS A 89 3.62 14.59 9.53
CA HIS A 89 2.18 14.36 9.45
C HIS A 89 1.69 14.72 8.04
N ARG A 90 0.77 13.90 7.51
CA ARG A 90 0.17 14.08 6.19
C ARG A 90 -1.26 13.58 6.19
N ARG A 91 -2.20 14.41 5.72
CA ARG A 91 -3.58 13.97 5.46
C ARG A 91 -3.67 13.26 4.11
N THR A 92 -4.53 12.24 4.03
CA THR A 92 -4.77 11.52 2.77
C THR A 92 -6.15 11.84 2.21
N ASN A 93 -6.43 11.31 1.02
CA ASN A 93 -7.62 11.64 0.24
C ASN A 93 -8.58 10.46 0.11
N PRO A 94 -9.81 10.53 0.69
CA PRO A 94 -10.82 9.46 0.62
C PRO A 94 -11.33 9.13 -0.79
N PHE A 95 -10.92 9.90 -1.79
CA PHE A 95 -11.23 9.67 -3.20
C PHE A 95 -10.05 9.08 -3.99
N GLN A 96 -8.95 8.78 -3.31
CA GLN A 96 -7.77 8.13 -3.88
C GLN A 96 -7.46 6.87 -3.09
N LYS A 97 -6.61 6.02 -3.67
CA LYS A 97 -6.08 4.86 -2.95
C LYS A 97 -4.69 5.22 -2.51
N ASP A 98 -4.39 4.94 -1.25
CA ASP A 98 -3.09 5.13 -0.67
C ASP A 98 -2.37 3.79 -0.51
N LEU A 99 -1.08 3.78 -0.82
CA LEU A 99 -0.22 2.63 -0.67
C LEU A 99 0.94 2.97 0.26
N PHE A 100 0.99 2.30 1.40
CA PHE A 100 2.08 2.48 2.36
C PHE A 100 3.20 1.49 2.06
N ILE A 101 4.44 1.99 1.95
CA ILE A 101 5.58 1.17 1.56
C ILE A 101 6.75 1.38 2.51
N SER A 102 7.34 0.28 2.94
CA SER A 102 8.63 0.22 3.62
C SER A 102 9.62 -0.55 2.74
N SER A 103 10.82 -0.02 2.51
CA SER A 103 11.84 -0.69 1.71
C SER A 103 13.22 -0.53 2.33
N GLU A 104 13.93 -1.65 2.46
CA GLU A 104 15.36 -1.68 2.79
C GLU A 104 16.24 -1.39 1.57
N LEU A 105 15.69 -1.45 0.35
CA LEU A 105 16.44 -1.27 -0.88
C LEU A 105 16.74 0.21 -1.11
N ALA A 106 17.98 0.53 -1.47
CA ALA A 106 18.37 1.89 -1.86
C ALA A 106 17.57 2.43 -3.07
N ALA A 107 17.10 1.54 -3.94
CA ALA A 107 16.26 1.88 -5.10
C ALA A 107 14.77 2.02 -4.75
N GLY A 108 14.36 1.76 -3.51
CA GLY A 108 12.98 1.86 -3.06
C GLY A 108 12.06 0.87 -3.77
N ILE A 109 11.12 1.38 -4.57
CA ILE A 109 10.16 0.61 -5.38
C ILE A 109 10.52 0.60 -6.87
N ALA A 110 11.64 1.23 -7.21
CA ALA A 110 12.22 1.23 -8.54
C ALA A 110 11.20 1.53 -9.66
N TYR A 111 11.10 0.65 -10.66
CA TYR A 111 10.25 0.82 -11.83
C TYR A 111 8.76 0.60 -11.56
N ALA A 112 8.35 0.29 -10.33
CA ALA A 112 6.93 0.30 -9.99
C ALA A 112 6.35 1.73 -10.07
N PHE A 113 7.13 2.72 -9.68
CA PHE A 113 6.78 4.14 -9.81
C PHE A 113 6.90 4.60 -11.29
N PRO A 114 6.04 5.51 -11.79
CA PRO A 114 4.97 6.26 -11.13
C PRO A 114 3.57 5.64 -11.27
N ASN A 115 3.46 4.38 -11.69
CA ASN A 115 2.17 3.79 -12.04
C ASN A 115 1.41 3.24 -10.83
N LEU A 116 2.03 3.26 -9.64
CA LEU A 116 1.36 2.99 -8.38
C LEU A 116 0.41 4.14 -8.01
N PRO A 117 -0.58 3.89 -7.14
CA PRO A 117 -1.34 4.94 -6.48
C PRO A 117 -0.46 5.86 -5.64
N THR A 118 -1.11 6.86 -5.01
CA THR A 118 -0.47 7.73 -4.03
C THR A 118 0.29 6.87 -3.02
N THR A 119 1.62 7.01 -3.03
CA THR A 119 2.51 6.14 -2.28
C THR A 119 3.11 6.89 -1.11
N HIS A 120 2.94 6.35 0.08
CA HIS A 120 3.49 6.90 1.32
C HIS A 120 4.60 6.02 1.85
N TRP A 121 5.77 6.63 2.07
CA TRP A 121 6.91 5.90 2.59
C TRP A 121 6.84 5.84 4.12
N VAL A 122 6.86 4.64 4.68
CA VAL A 122 6.88 4.42 6.12
C VAL A 122 8.19 3.83 6.59
N ARG A 123 8.59 4.22 7.81
CA ARG A 123 9.84 3.78 8.42
C ARG A 123 9.82 2.28 8.73
N GLU A 124 10.95 1.65 8.44
CA GLU A 124 11.13 0.20 8.62
C GLU A 124 11.44 -0.17 10.08
N ASP A 125 11.75 0.82 10.92
CA ASP A 125 12.04 0.66 12.35
C ASP A 125 10.79 0.32 13.21
N GLY A 126 9.62 0.17 12.58
CA GLY A 126 8.35 -0.12 13.25
C GLY A 126 7.76 1.07 14.01
N SER A 127 8.26 2.29 13.81
CA SER A 127 7.66 3.47 14.46
C SER A 127 6.35 3.92 13.81
N GLU A 128 6.12 3.53 12.55
CA GLU A 128 4.98 3.99 11.72
C GLU A 128 4.00 2.87 11.33
N TYR A 129 4.36 1.60 11.62
CA TYR A 129 3.49 0.43 11.50
C TYR A 129 3.87 -0.63 12.55
N ASP A 130 2.95 -1.54 12.91
CA ASP A 130 3.21 -2.57 13.92
C ASP A 130 3.96 -3.81 13.40
N VAL A 131 4.23 -4.80 14.25
CA VAL A 131 4.90 -6.05 13.82
C VAL A 131 4.14 -6.84 12.74
N THR A 132 2.86 -6.53 12.53
CA THR A 132 2.02 -7.13 11.50
C THR A 132 1.87 -6.23 10.27
N ARG A 133 2.59 -5.10 10.22
CA ARG A 133 2.57 -4.06 9.18
C ARG A 133 1.35 -3.16 9.18
N VAL A 134 0.48 -3.25 10.18
CA VAL A 134 -0.72 -2.42 10.26
C VAL A 134 -0.31 -0.96 10.47
N ILE A 135 -0.81 -0.11 9.58
CA ILE A 135 -0.66 1.34 9.63
C ILE A 135 -1.65 1.90 10.67
N ASN A 136 -1.28 3.01 11.30
CA ASN A 136 -2.11 3.63 12.34
C ASN A 136 -2.49 2.66 13.48
N PHE A 137 -1.60 1.70 13.78
CA PHE A 137 -1.79 0.65 14.79
C PHE A 137 -2.08 1.16 16.21
N ASN A 138 -1.87 2.45 16.49
CA ASN A 138 -2.26 3.11 17.74
C ASN A 138 -3.72 3.60 17.70
N TYR A 139 -4.64 2.73 17.27
CA TYR A 139 -6.07 3.03 17.13
C TYR A 139 -6.88 2.79 18.42
N THR A 140 -6.27 2.34 19.50
CA THR A 140 -6.93 2.19 20.80
C THR A 140 -7.05 3.54 21.51
N ASN A 141 -8.28 4.03 21.68
CA ASN A 141 -8.57 5.23 22.46
C ASN A 141 -8.82 4.85 23.93
N THR A 142 -7.73 4.70 24.70
CA THR A 142 -7.77 4.29 26.11
C THR A 142 -8.52 5.27 27.02
N GLY A 143 -8.66 6.54 26.62
CA GLY A 143 -9.41 7.56 27.36
C GLY A 143 -10.92 7.54 27.14
N TYR A 144 -11.43 6.80 26.15
CA TYR A 144 -12.85 6.81 25.76
C TYR A 144 -13.46 5.42 25.49
N GLY A 145 -12.79 4.34 25.91
CA GLY A 145 -13.45 3.04 26.10
C GLY A 145 -13.25 2.00 25.01
N GLY A 146 -12.21 2.07 24.18
CA GLY A 146 -11.83 0.94 23.33
C GLY A 146 -11.17 1.29 22.00
N ASN A 147 -11.23 0.35 21.07
CA ASN A 147 -10.70 0.48 19.71
C ASN A 147 -11.64 1.32 18.84
N ILE A 148 -11.09 2.07 17.87
CA ILE A 148 -11.89 2.73 16.83
C ILE A 148 -12.67 1.66 16.05
N PRO A 149 -14.02 1.68 16.07
CA PRO A 149 -14.82 0.72 15.30
C PRO A 149 -14.49 0.80 13.80
N GLY A 150 -14.41 -0.35 13.14
CA GLY A 150 -14.10 -0.46 11.72
C GLY A 150 -12.61 -0.49 11.38
N HIS A 151 -11.70 -0.06 12.27
CA HIS A 151 -10.26 -0.17 11.98
C HIS A 151 -9.83 -1.64 11.86
N ILE A 152 -10.19 -2.46 12.84
CA ILE A 152 -9.82 -3.88 12.93
C ILE A 152 -10.37 -4.71 11.77
N ASP A 153 -11.51 -4.30 11.20
CA ASP A 153 -12.19 -5.06 10.16
C ASP A 153 -11.51 -4.90 8.78
N TYR A 154 -10.68 -3.86 8.61
CA TYR A 154 -10.09 -3.48 7.32
C TYR A 154 -8.57 -3.20 7.35
N ASP A 155 -7.91 -3.29 8.52
CA ASP A 155 -6.45 -3.21 8.78
C ASP A 155 -5.62 -2.91 7.52
N GLN A 156 -5.37 -1.64 7.21
CA GLN A 156 -4.46 -1.32 6.11
C GLN A 156 -3.01 -1.65 6.52
N ARG A 157 -2.31 -2.40 5.66
CA ARG A 157 -0.94 -2.86 5.92
C ARG A 157 0.03 -2.31 4.90
N ALA A 158 1.22 -1.94 5.37
CA ALA A 158 2.31 -1.52 4.48
C ALA A 158 2.89 -2.71 3.69
N LEU A 159 3.23 -2.48 2.42
CA LEU A 159 4.10 -3.38 1.67
C LEU A 159 5.53 -3.26 2.20
N ARG A 160 6.11 -4.40 2.58
CA ARG A 160 7.48 -4.46 3.10
C ARG A 160 8.41 -5.12 2.09
N ILE A 161 9.40 -4.37 1.63
CA ILE A 161 10.40 -4.79 0.64
C ILE A 161 11.73 -4.97 1.35
N LEU A 162 12.29 -6.18 1.26
CA LEU A 162 13.47 -6.60 2.00
C LEU A 162 14.63 -6.91 1.07
N GLN A 163 15.83 -6.56 1.52
CA GLN A 163 17.06 -6.98 0.89
C GLN A 163 17.45 -8.35 1.45
N ASN A 164 17.18 -9.43 0.71
CA ASN A 164 17.52 -10.77 1.19
C ASN A 164 18.91 -11.21 0.69
N MET A 165 19.88 -11.15 1.59
CA MET A 165 21.26 -11.62 1.38
C MET A 165 21.46 -13.12 1.64
N GLY A 166 20.49 -13.77 2.30
CA GLY A 166 20.58 -15.15 2.80
C GLY A 166 20.05 -16.22 1.84
N PHE A 167 19.40 -15.83 0.74
CA PHE A 167 19.03 -16.76 -0.32
C PHE A 167 20.31 -17.38 -0.90
N ASN A 168 20.41 -18.71 -0.86
CA ASN A 168 21.55 -19.42 -1.41
C ASN A 168 21.39 -19.48 -2.94
N PRO A 169 22.20 -18.74 -3.72
CA PRO A 169 22.08 -18.74 -5.18
C PRO A 169 22.39 -20.11 -5.80
N ASN A 170 22.95 -21.05 -5.03
CA ASN A 170 23.17 -22.43 -5.49
C ASN A 170 21.90 -23.28 -5.53
N ASN A 171 20.80 -22.83 -4.90
CA ASN A 171 19.54 -23.58 -4.93
C ASN A 171 18.77 -23.32 -6.24
N ASP A 172 18.75 -22.08 -6.70
CA ASP A 172 18.28 -21.68 -8.03
C ASP A 172 18.72 -20.24 -8.34
N PRO A 173 19.77 -20.01 -9.15
CA PRO A 173 20.20 -18.66 -9.48
C PRO A 173 19.19 -17.92 -10.36
N SER A 174 18.21 -18.60 -10.98
CA SER A 174 17.23 -17.95 -11.87
C SER A 174 16.16 -17.14 -11.15
N VAL A 175 16.02 -17.32 -9.83
CA VAL A 175 15.06 -16.57 -9.02
C VAL A 175 15.75 -15.32 -8.46
N LEU A 176 15.33 -14.15 -8.93
CA LEU A 176 15.91 -12.86 -8.55
C LEU A 176 15.15 -12.18 -7.39
N GLY A 177 13.89 -12.56 -7.17
CA GLY A 177 13.03 -12.03 -6.12
C GLY A 177 11.81 -12.91 -5.91
N ALA A 178 11.02 -12.58 -4.89
CA ALA A 178 9.74 -13.23 -4.64
C ALA A 178 8.82 -12.36 -3.76
N THR A 179 7.52 -12.42 -4.06
CA THR A 179 6.44 -11.92 -3.21
C THR A 179 5.79 -13.04 -2.42
N PHE A 180 5.64 -12.86 -1.10
CA PHE A 180 5.14 -13.88 -0.19
C PHE A 180 3.73 -13.53 0.33
N PRO A 181 2.77 -14.48 0.28
CA PRO A 181 1.43 -14.29 0.83
C PRO A 181 1.41 -14.30 2.38
N PHE A 182 0.24 -13.95 2.91
CA PHE A 182 -0.06 -13.79 4.33
C PHE A 182 0.40 -15.01 5.14
N LEU A 183 0.90 -14.77 6.35
CA LEU A 183 1.63 -15.72 7.23
C LEU A 183 3.05 -16.09 6.81
N CYS A 184 3.57 -15.63 5.67
CA CYS A 184 4.94 -15.92 5.23
C CYS A 184 5.24 -17.45 5.17
N GLN A 185 4.20 -18.29 5.03
CA GLN A 185 4.36 -19.74 4.99
C GLN A 185 4.51 -20.23 3.54
N TYR A 186 5.41 -21.19 3.36
CA TYR A 186 6.01 -21.66 2.12
C TYR A 186 5.03 -22.33 1.14
N THR A 187 4.19 -21.57 0.47
CA THR A 187 3.70 -21.95 -0.85
C THR A 187 3.79 -20.74 -1.75
N SER A 188 4.72 -20.76 -2.71
CA SER A 188 4.71 -19.89 -3.88
C SER A 188 3.49 -20.25 -4.71
N GLN A 189 2.31 -19.80 -4.27
CA GLN A 189 1.11 -19.95 -5.07
C GLN A 189 1.18 -18.86 -6.14
N ALA A 190 1.56 -19.28 -7.35
CA ALA A 190 1.82 -18.41 -8.50
C ALA A 190 0.60 -17.59 -8.99
N CYS A 191 -0.54 -17.72 -8.33
CA CYS A 191 -1.79 -17.04 -8.60
C CYS A 191 -2.60 -16.87 -7.31
N SER A 192 -2.07 -16.11 -6.37
CA SER A 192 -2.89 -15.65 -5.25
C SER A 192 -3.29 -14.22 -5.54
N ASP A 193 -4.59 -14.01 -5.51
CA ASP A 193 -5.33 -12.77 -5.48
C ASP A 193 -4.85 -11.83 -4.34
N MET A 194 -3.55 -11.53 -4.23
CA MET A 194 -2.96 -10.86 -3.06
C MET A 194 -3.16 -9.36 -3.10
N THR A 195 -3.90 -8.86 -2.13
CA THR A 195 -3.90 -7.44 -1.79
C THR A 195 -2.60 -7.06 -1.04
N PRO A 196 -2.30 -5.76 -0.89
CA PRO A 196 -1.25 -5.31 0.03
C PRO A 196 -1.41 -5.84 1.47
N ASN A 197 -2.66 -6.03 1.89
CA ASN A 197 -2.99 -6.60 3.20
C ASN A 197 -2.59 -8.07 3.30
N GLU A 198 -2.76 -8.81 2.21
CA GLU A 198 -2.40 -10.23 2.12
C GLU A 198 -0.92 -10.46 1.79
N THR A 199 -0.18 -9.44 1.35
CA THR A 199 1.26 -9.58 1.06
C THR A 199 2.09 -9.48 2.33
N CYS A 200 2.71 -10.57 2.79
CA CYS A 200 3.52 -10.58 4.00
C CYS A 200 4.83 -9.79 3.84
N LYS A 201 5.55 -10.03 2.74
CA LYS A 201 6.82 -9.37 2.39
C LYS A 201 7.15 -9.59 0.92
N ILE A 202 7.98 -8.71 0.39
CA ILE A 202 8.66 -8.82 -0.89
C ILE A 202 10.15 -8.97 -0.59
N GLU A 203 10.81 -9.93 -1.24
CA GLU A 203 12.25 -10.12 -1.11
C GLU A 203 12.92 -9.95 -2.47
N VAL A 204 14.04 -9.20 -2.48
CA VAL A 204 14.93 -9.11 -3.63
C VAL A 204 16.25 -9.79 -3.26
N TYR A 205 16.66 -10.78 -4.06
CA TYR A 205 17.76 -11.70 -3.75
C TYR A 205 19.09 -11.17 -4.27
N GLU A 206 19.74 -10.28 -3.52
CA GLU A 206 21.02 -9.65 -3.87
C GLU A 206 22.13 -10.66 -4.22
N GLY A 207 22.15 -11.81 -3.53
CA GLY A 207 23.09 -12.89 -3.82
C GLY A 207 22.91 -13.52 -5.21
N ALA A 208 21.68 -13.52 -5.75
CA ALA A 208 21.39 -14.05 -7.08
C ALA A 208 21.93 -13.13 -8.18
N PHE A 209 21.80 -11.81 -8.05
CA PHE A 209 22.36 -10.86 -9.02
C PHE A 209 23.89 -10.99 -9.11
N ALA A 210 24.57 -11.13 -7.97
CA ALA A 210 26.02 -11.30 -7.94
C ALA A 210 26.52 -12.56 -8.66
N ALA A 211 25.68 -13.60 -8.77
CA ALA A 211 26.03 -14.86 -9.43
C ALA A 211 25.98 -14.80 -10.98
N HIS A 212 25.31 -13.81 -11.56
CA HIS A 212 25.11 -13.71 -13.01
C HIS A 212 26.30 -13.11 -13.77
N GLY A 213 27.28 -12.53 -13.08
CA GLY A 213 28.44 -11.89 -13.73
C GLY A 213 28.10 -10.63 -14.53
N TRP A 214 26.92 -10.06 -14.31
CA TRP A 214 26.50 -8.79 -14.91
C TRP A 214 27.41 -7.64 -14.49
N SER A 215 27.55 -6.65 -15.37
CA SER A 215 28.18 -5.38 -15.01
C SER A 215 27.39 -4.69 -13.89
N PRO A 216 27.98 -3.70 -13.18
CA PRO A 216 27.25 -2.94 -12.16
C PRO A 216 25.97 -2.26 -12.68
N VAL A 217 25.97 -1.82 -13.95
CA VAL A 217 24.82 -1.16 -14.59
C VAL A 217 23.71 -2.18 -14.88
N GLU A 218 24.06 -3.32 -15.45
CA GLU A 218 23.12 -4.42 -15.71
C GLU A 218 22.55 -4.97 -14.40
N THR A 219 23.38 -5.11 -13.36
CA THR A 219 22.95 -5.52 -12.02
C THR A 219 21.93 -4.54 -11.43
N ASP A 220 22.20 -3.24 -11.48
CA ASP A 220 21.27 -2.21 -11.01
C ASP A 220 19.96 -2.22 -11.80
N HIS A 221 20.05 -2.40 -13.12
CA HIS A 221 18.88 -2.49 -13.98
C HIS A 221 18.00 -3.70 -13.63
N MET A 222 18.60 -4.90 -13.52
CA MET A 222 17.88 -6.11 -13.16
C MET A 222 17.28 -6.02 -11.75
N ARG A 223 18.03 -5.46 -10.78
CA ARG A 223 17.48 -5.21 -9.43
C ARG A 223 16.22 -4.36 -9.49
N LYS A 224 16.23 -3.30 -10.30
CA LYS A 224 15.08 -2.40 -10.45
C LYS A 224 13.89 -3.06 -11.17
N ILE A 225 14.14 -3.88 -12.17
CA ILE A 225 13.11 -4.69 -12.85
C ILE A 225 12.50 -5.66 -11.86
N THR A 226 13.30 -6.48 -11.18
CA THR A 226 12.82 -7.43 -10.18
C THR A 226 12.05 -6.72 -9.08
N THR A 227 12.55 -5.61 -8.53
CA THR A 227 11.83 -4.85 -7.49
C THR A 227 10.46 -4.40 -7.99
N GLY A 228 10.39 -3.83 -9.20
CA GLY A 228 9.12 -3.39 -9.76
C GLY A 228 8.16 -4.55 -10.03
N HIS A 229 8.68 -5.67 -10.54
CA HIS A 229 7.94 -6.91 -10.79
C HIS A 229 7.32 -7.48 -9.50
N GLU A 230 8.12 -7.65 -8.45
CA GLU A 230 7.63 -8.20 -7.18
C GLU A 230 6.64 -7.25 -6.49
N VAL A 231 6.86 -5.93 -6.58
CA VAL A 231 5.86 -4.94 -6.11
C VAL A 231 4.54 -5.09 -6.87
N GLY A 232 4.59 -5.37 -8.17
CA GLY A 232 3.41 -5.70 -8.97
C GLY A 232 2.63 -6.88 -8.39
N HIS A 233 3.31 -7.99 -8.08
CA HIS A 233 2.67 -9.12 -7.38
C HIS A 233 2.08 -8.72 -6.02
N GLY A 234 2.77 -7.86 -5.27
CA GLY A 234 2.32 -7.39 -3.96
C GLY A 234 1.06 -6.52 -4.00
N ILE A 235 0.69 -6.01 -5.18
CA ILE A 235 -0.53 -5.25 -5.42
C ILE A 235 -1.47 -5.96 -6.40
N HIS A 236 -1.38 -7.30 -6.48
CA HIS A 236 -2.29 -8.12 -7.27
C HIS A 236 -2.13 -7.95 -8.80
N ILE A 237 -0.91 -7.84 -9.30
CA ILE A 237 -0.65 -7.96 -10.74
C ILE A 237 0.02 -9.31 -10.96
N GLU A 238 -0.54 -10.10 -11.85
CA GLU A 238 0.00 -11.41 -12.18
C GLU A 238 1.06 -11.35 -13.30
N HIS A 239 1.72 -12.48 -13.55
CA HIS A 239 2.66 -12.66 -14.67
C HIS A 239 2.04 -12.44 -16.06
N ARG A 240 2.79 -12.62 -17.13
CA ARG A 240 2.20 -12.81 -18.48
C ARG A 240 2.90 -13.86 -19.32
N PRO A 241 2.15 -14.50 -20.25
CA PRO A 241 0.68 -14.66 -20.23
C PRO A 241 0.27 -15.58 -19.06
N THR A 242 -0.73 -15.22 -18.26
CA THR A 242 -1.15 -16.05 -17.11
C THR A 242 -2.07 -17.19 -17.50
N SER A 243 -2.10 -18.19 -16.63
CA SER A 243 -3.05 -19.31 -16.64
C SER A 243 -4.24 -19.09 -15.70
N CYS A 244 -4.30 -17.93 -15.04
CA CYS A 244 -5.26 -17.61 -13.99
C CYS A 244 -6.27 -16.64 -14.60
N ASN A 245 -7.39 -17.21 -15.04
CA ASN A 245 -8.43 -16.55 -15.80
C ASN A 245 -9.19 -15.52 -14.95
N ASP A 246 -8.63 -14.34 -14.67
CA ASP A 246 -9.49 -13.20 -14.28
C ASP A 246 -10.39 -12.79 -15.46
N GLY A 247 -10.07 -13.19 -16.69
CA GLY A 247 -10.99 -13.14 -17.83
C GLY A 247 -11.43 -11.74 -18.26
N THR A 248 -10.95 -10.68 -17.60
CA THR A 248 -11.42 -9.31 -17.82
C THR A 248 -10.48 -8.45 -18.67
N VAL A 249 -9.21 -8.84 -18.81
CA VAL A 249 -8.24 -8.15 -19.67
C VAL A 249 -7.36 -9.21 -20.34
N THR A 250 -7.11 -9.10 -21.65
CA THR A 250 -6.18 -9.96 -22.41
C THR A 250 -5.21 -9.08 -23.19
N GLY A 251 -3.90 -9.28 -23.05
CA GLY A 251 -2.87 -8.57 -23.80
C GLY A 251 -1.55 -9.33 -23.83
N THR A 252 -0.86 -9.35 -24.97
CA THR A 252 0.41 -10.07 -25.19
C THR A 252 1.63 -9.15 -25.21
N ASP A 253 1.44 -7.86 -24.97
CA ASP A 253 2.54 -6.90 -24.94
C ASP A 253 3.45 -7.19 -23.75
N SER A 254 4.76 -7.21 -23.98
CA SER A 254 5.76 -7.37 -22.94
C SER A 254 5.68 -6.24 -21.91
N SER A 255 6.10 -6.53 -20.69
CA SER A 255 6.04 -5.61 -19.56
C SER A 255 7.02 -6.02 -18.48
N ILE A 256 7.11 -5.19 -17.43
CA ILE A 256 7.82 -5.55 -16.21
C ILE A 256 7.25 -6.82 -15.54
N MET A 257 6.00 -7.19 -15.83
CA MET A 257 5.31 -8.37 -15.27
C MET A 257 5.50 -9.64 -16.10
N ASP A 258 6.42 -9.66 -17.06
CA ASP A 258 6.71 -10.87 -17.83
C ASP A 258 7.28 -11.96 -16.90
N ALA A 259 6.82 -13.21 -17.05
CA ALA A 259 7.22 -14.33 -16.17
C ALA A 259 8.71 -14.67 -16.23
N PHE A 260 9.37 -14.24 -17.31
CA PHE A 260 10.80 -14.39 -17.52
C PHE A 260 11.40 -13.00 -17.67
N VAL A 261 12.15 -12.57 -16.66
CA VAL A 261 12.83 -11.28 -16.66
C VAL A 261 14.26 -11.42 -17.18
N ASP A 262 14.64 -10.54 -18.10
CA ASP A 262 15.99 -10.41 -18.64
C ASP A 262 16.36 -8.94 -18.87
N LEU A 263 17.56 -8.68 -19.41
CA LEU A 263 18.06 -7.33 -19.67
C LEU A 263 17.28 -6.56 -20.75
N LEU A 264 16.37 -7.21 -21.48
CA LEU A 264 15.49 -6.62 -22.48
C LEU A 264 14.06 -6.44 -21.96
N THR A 265 13.74 -6.96 -20.79
CA THR A 265 12.42 -6.79 -20.16
C THR A 265 12.10 -5.29 -20.01
N PRO A 266 10.90 -4.84 -20.42
CA PRO A 266 10.50 -3.46 -20.26
C PRO A 266 10.51 -3.01 -18.81
N ALA A 267 11.11 -1.86 -18.54
CA ALA A 267 11.13 -1.21 -17.23
C ALA A 267 9.82 -0.51 -16.86
N THR A 268 8.69 -0.93 -17.43
CA THR A 268 7.39 -0.26 -17.27
C THR A 268 6.24 -1.26 -17.24
N TYR A 269 5.26 -0.95 -16.41
CA TYR A 269 3.90 -1.48 -16.54
C TYR A 269 3.26 -1.00 -17.84
N ASN A 270 2.66 -1.90 -18.61
CA ASN A 270 1.89 -1.52 -19.79
C ASN A 270 0.43 -1.24 -19.43
N ASN A 271 -0.40 -0.93 -20.43
CA ASN A 271 -1.79 -0.52 -20.21
C ASN A 271 -2.65 -1.58 -19.50
N TYR A 272 -2.31 -2.86 -19.65
CA TYR A 272 -3.02 -3.94 -18.97
C TYR A 272 -2.64 -4.00 -17.50
N ASP A 273 -1.35 -3.88 -17.16
CA ASP A 273 -0.90 -3.88 -15.76
C ASP A 273 -1.54 -2.71 -15.03
N ILE A 274 -1.56 -1.54 -15.68
CA ILE A 274 -2.24 -0.34 -15.18
C ILE A 274 -3.75 -0.57 -15.01
N GLY A 275 -4.37 -1.35 -15.89
CA GLY A 275 -5.78 -1.76 -15.75
C GLY A 275 -6.00 -2.63 -14.51
N GLN A 276 -5.11 -3.60 -14.29
CA GLN A 276 -5.13 -4.49 -13.13
C GLN A 276 -4.88 -3.72 -11.82
N ILE A 277 -3.88 -2.84 -11.77
CA ILE A 277 -3.64 -1.92 -10.63
C ILE A 277 -4.94 -1.19 -10.26
N ARG A 278 -5.63 -0.61 -11.24
CA ARG A 278 -6.88 0.12 -11.00
C ARG A 278 -8.00 -0.76 -10.46
N LEU A 279 -8.08 -2.01 -10.91
CA LEU A 279 -9.14 -2.95 -10.59
C LEU A 279 -8.92 -3.67 -9.23
N HIS A 280 -7.69 -4.13 -8.98
CA HIS A 280 -7.35 -5.10 -7.94
C HIS A 280 -6.69 -4.51 -6.70
N LEU A 281 -6.40 -3.21 -6.66
CA LEU A 281 -6.13 -2.52 -5.40
C LEU A 281 -7.40 -2.46 -4.55
N ARG A 282 -7.87 -3.63 -4.12
CA ARG A 282 -8.76 -3.84 -2.99
C ARG A 282 -7.81 -4.01 -1.81
N PHE A 283 -8.12 -3.42 -0.68
CA PHE A 283 -7.39 -3.64 0.55
C PHE A 283 -8.33 -4.35 1.52
#